data_AF-A0A016QJU3-F1
#
_entry.id   AF-A0A016QJU3-F1
#
_cell.length_a   1.000
_cell.length_b   1.000
_cell.length_c   1.000
_cell.angle_alpha   90.00
_cell.angle_beta   90.00
_cell.angle_gamma   90.00
#
_symmetry.space_group_name_H-M   'P 1'
#
loop_
_entity.id
_entity.type
_entity.pdbx_description
1 polymer ?
#
loop_
_entity_poly.entity_id
_entity_poly.type
_entity_poly.pdbx_seq_one_letter_code
_entity_poly.pdbx_strand_id
1 'polypeptide(L)'
;MPSLFVFAVIAPEGALHAHFELEPGRCYGPGDVQVERGAGGGPAPHRLTVTATCLPAEMDFRRMAARAATRSANVPQDPLLQLLHLLIPF
;
A
#
# COMPACT_ATOMS: atom_id res chain seq x y z
N MET A 1 -10.95 6.18 -14.53
CA MET A 1 -10.07 5.03 -14.81
C MET A 1 -9.64 4.47 -13.46
N PRO A 2 -9.68 3.14 -13.23
CA PRO A 2 -9.11 2.56 -12.02
C PRO A 2 -7.64 2.95 -11.93
N SER A 3 -7.20 3.47 -10.78
CA SER A 3 -5.80 3.80 -10.54
C SER A 3 -5.12 2.60 -9.89
N LEU A 4 -4.08 2.08 -10.55
CA LEU A 4 -3.28 0.99 -9.99
C LEU A 4 -2.46 1.53 -8.82
N PHE A 5 -2.70 0.99 -7.62
CA PHE A 5 -1.93 1.29 -6.41
C PHE A 5 -1.12 0.06 -5.96
N VAL A 6 0.13 0.29 -5.60
CA VAL A 6 1.04 -0.75 -5.12
C VAL A 6 1.49 -0.41 -3.71
N PHE A 7 1.23 -1.30 -2.75
CA PHE A 7 1.81 -1.24 -1.41
C PHE A 7 2.95 -2.24 -1.30
N ALA A 8 4.13 -1.78 -0.94
CA ALA A 8 5.31 -2.63 -0.78
C ALA A 8 5.96 -2.43 0.59
N VAL A 9 6.38 -3.52 1.22
CA VAL A 9 7.29 -3.50 2.37
C VAL A 9 8.60 -4.16 1.95
N ILE A 10 9.71 -3.46 2.10
CA ILE A 10 11.05 -3.93 1.73
C ILE A 10 11.91 -4.02 2.99
N ALA A 11 12.57 -5.16 3.18
CA ALA A 11 13.52 -5.42 4.25
C ALA A 11 14.78 -6.12 3.68
N PRO A 12 15.89 -6.23 4.46
CA PRO A 12 17.09 -6.91 3.98
C PRO A 12 16.87 -8.36 3.52
N GLU A 13 15.93 -9.07 4.14
CA GLU A 13 15.60 -10.46 3.79
C GLU A 13 14.65 -10.60 2.58
N GLY A 14 14.06 -9.51 2.07
CA GLY A 14 13.18 -9.56 0.89
C GLY A 14 12.12 -8.45 0.85
N ALA A 15 11.13 -8.60 -0.03
CA ALA A 15 9.99 -7.68 -0.10
C ALA A 15 8.63 -8.38 -0.21
N LEU A 16 7.62 -7.73 0.34
CA LEU A 16 6.19 -8.06 0.20
C LEU A 16 5.49 -6.97 -0.60
N HIS A 17 4.62 -7.39 -1.51
CA HIS A 17 3.93 -6.54 -2.46
C HIS A 17 2.43 -6.85 -2.45
N ALA A 18 1.61 -5.82 -2.60
CA ALA A 18 0.17 -5.93 -2.78
C ALA A 18 -0.29 -4.93 -3.84
N HIS A 19 -1.11 -5.40 -4.76
CA HIS A 19 -1.59 -4.66 -5.91
C HIS A 19 -3.08 -4.41 -5.76
N PHE A 20 -3.51 -3.18 -6.04
CA PHE A 20 -4.90 -2.78 -5.92
C PHE A 20 -5.33 -1.99 -7.16
N GLU A 21 -6.45 -2.38 -7.73
CA GLU A 21 -7.20 -1.51 -8.62
C GLU A 21 -8.11 -0.64 -7.75
N LEU A 22 -7.75 0.63 -7.59
CA LEU A 22 -8.49 1.51 -6.71
C LEU A 22 -9.81 1.95 -7.35
N GLU A 23 -10.89 1.72 -6.62
CA GLU A 23 -12.22 2.24 -6.88
C GLU A 23 -12.51 3.41 -5.93
N PRO A 24 -12.88 4.60 -6.42
CA PRO A 24 -13.18 5.74 -5.56
C PRO A 24 -14.27 5.40 -4.53
N GLY A 25 -14.01 5.67 -3.25
CA GLY A 25 -14.97 5.39 -2.18
C GLY A 25 -14.98 3.94 -1.67
N ARG A 26 -14.20 3.03 -2.28
CA ARG A 26 -14.15 1.63 -1.84
C ARG A 26 -13.36 1.49 -0.54
N CYS A 27 -13.84 0.61 0.33
CA CYS A 27 -13.12 0.12 1.49
C CYS A 27 -12.55 -1.27 1.20
N TYR A 28 -11.28 -1.47 1.52
CA TYR A 28 -10.55 -2.73 1.33
C TYR A 28 -10.28 -3.37 2.69
N GLY A 29 -10.49 -4.68 2.77
CA GLY A 29 -10.15 -5.51 3.92
C GLY A 29 -8.93 -6.39 3.66
N PRO A 30 -8.37 -7.05 4.70
CA PRO A 30 -7.23 -7.96 4.55
C PRO A 30 -7.48 -9.14 3.61
N GLY A 31 -8.75 -9.53 3.43
CA GLY A 31 -9.16 -10.59 2.50
C GLY A 31 -9.08 -10.17 1.02
N ASP A 32 -9.12 -8.87 0.74
CA ASP A 32 -8.95 -8.32 -0.61
C ASP A 32 -7.48 -8.23 -1.04
N VAL A 33 -6.55 -8.53 -0.13
CA VAL A 33 -5.11 -8.36 -0.37
C VAL A 33 -4.50 -9.66 -0.86
N GLN A 34 -4.04 -9.65 -2.11
CA GLN A 34 -3.14 -10.66 -2.63
C GLN A 34 -1.69 -10.25 -2.36
N VAL A 35 -0.94 -11.16 -1.72
CA VAL A 35 0.45 -10.91 -1.31
C VAL A 35 1.39 -11.57 -2.30
N GLU A 36 2.29 -10.78 -2.86
CA GLU A 36 3.36 -11.23 -3.74
C GLU A 36 4.71 -11.05 -3.04
N ARG A 37 5.61 -12.01 -3.20
CA ARG A 37 7.00 -11.92 -2.73
C ARG A 37 7.90 -11.65 -3.93
N GLY A 38 8.82 -10.70 -3.82
CA GLY A 38 9.71 -10.38 -4.93
C GLY A 38 10.88 -9.48 -4.55
N ALA A 39 11.84 -9.33 -5.46
CA ALA A 39 12.85 -8.29 -5.37
C ALA A 39 12.20 -6.98 -5.85
N GLY A 40 12.31 -5.91 -5.05
CA GLY A 40 11.59 -4.66 -5.20
C GLY A 40 11.27 -4.27 -6.65
N GLY A 41 9.98 -4.39 -7.02
CA GLY A 41 9.49 -4.03 -8.35
C GLY A 41 9.85 -2.60 -8.75
N GLY A 42 9.82 -2.33 -10.05
CA GLY A 42 10.14 -1.01 -10.61
C GLY A 42 9.25 0.13 -10.10
N PRO A 43 9.61 1.39 -10.42
CA PRO A 43 8.81 2.55 -10.06
C PRO A 43 7.42 2.45 -10.72
N ALA A 44 6.37 2.59 -9.90
CA ALA A 44 4.99 2.70 -10.35
C ALA A 44 4.40 4.05 -9.88
N PRO A 45 3.55 4.71 -10.68
CA PRO A 45 3.08 6.07 -10.42
C PRO A 45 2.32 6.24 -9.10
N HIS A 46 1.66 5.18 -8.60
CA HIS A 46 1.01 5.19 -7.29
C HIS A 46 1.54 4.04 -6.41
N ARG A 47 2.83 4.11 -6.06
CA ARG A 47 3.46 3.14 -5.17
C ARG A 47 3.77 3.74 -3.81
N LEU A 48 3.28 3.12 -2.75
CA LEU A 48 3.72 3.37 -1.38
C LEU A 48 4.70 2.27 -0.98
N THR A 49 5.95 2.65 -0.69
CA THR A 49 6.99 1.72 -0.25
C THR A 49 7.37 2.03 1.20
N VAL A 50 7.33 1.01 2.04
CA VAL A 50 7.75 1.05 3.44
C VAL A 50 9.05 0.27 3.55
N THR A 51 10.11 0.92 4.03
CA THR A 51 11.35 0.23 4.38
C THR A 51 11.28 -0.22 5.83
N ALA A 52 11.54 -1.51 6.07
CA ALA A 52 11.51 -2.13 7.39
C ALA A 52 12.83 -2.84 7.68
N THR A 53 13.14 -3.03 8.96
CA THR A 53 14.31 -3.82 9.39
C THR A 53 14.07 -5.32 9.25
N CYS A 54 12.81 -5.76 9.27
CA CYS A 54 12.38 -7.11 8.99
C CYS A 54 11.02 -7.13 8.29
N LEU A 55 10.71 -8.21 7.59
CA LEU A 55 9.40 -8.39 6.96
C LEU A 55 8.32 -8.62 8.02
N PRO A 56 7.17 -7.93 7.93
CA PRO A 56 6.04 -8.17 8.81
C PRO A 56 5.45 -9.56 8.54
N ALA A 57 4.71 -10.09 9.54
CA ALA A 57 3.87 -11.25 9.32
C ALA A 57 2.84 -10.96 8.22
N GLU A 58 2.45 -11.99 7.46
CA GLU A 58 1.60 -11.82 6.29
C GLU A 58 0.25 -11.17 6.63
N MET A 59 -0.37 -11.54 7.75
CA MET A 59 -1.64 -10.95 8.19
C MET A 59 -1.50 -9.45 8.53
N ASP A 60 -0.35 -9.05 9.08
CA ASP A 60 -0.08 -7.66 9.42
C ASP A 60 0.22 -6.86 8.15
N PHE A 61 0.97 -7.45 7.21
CA PHE A 61 1.13 -6.89 5.86
C PHE A 61 -0.21 -6.66 5.18
N ARG A 62 -1.12 -7.65 5.17
CA ARG A 62 -2.46 -7.54 4.59
C ARG A 62 -3.26 -6.42 5.25
N ARG A 63 -3.20 -6.29 6.58
CA ARG A 63 -3.86 -5.21 7.31
C ARG A 63 -3.32 -3.82 6.93
N MET A 64 -2.01 -3.68 6.83
CA MET A 64 -1.38 -2.41 6.41
C MET A 64 -1.75 -2.07 4.96
N ALA A 65 -1.63 -3.04 4.05
CA ALA A 65 -1.92 -2.87 2.64
C ALA A 65 -3.37 -2.47 2.39
N ALA A 66 -4.33 -3.14 3.03
CA ALA A 66 -5.76 -2.84 2.93
C ALA A 66 -6.09 -1.43 3.46
N ARG A 67 -5.47 -1.03 4.59
CA ARG A 67 -5.62 0.34 5.14
C ARG A 67 -5.04 1.38 4.18
N ALA A 68 -3.87 1.12 3.60
CA ALA A 68 -3.25 2.00 2.64
C ALA A 68 -4.12 2.16 1.38
N ALA A 69 -4.61 1.05 0.82
CA ALA A 69 -5.52 1.06 -0.33
C ALA A 69 -6.83 1.81 -0.04
N THR A 70 -7.45 1.55 1.12
CA THR A 70 -8.66 2.26 1.56
C THR A 70 -8.41 3.75 1.68
N ARG A 71 -7.29 4.15 2.29
CA ARG A 71 -6.93 5.58 2.37
C ARG A 71 -6.75 6.15 0.98
N SER A 72 -5.95 5.52 0.12
CA SER A 72 -5.67 5.95 -1.25
C SER A 72 -6.94 6.09 -2.11
N ALA A 73 -7.91 5.17 -1.96
CA ALA A 73 -9.21 5.22 -2.64
C ALA A 73 -10.13 6.35 -2.13
N ASN A 74 -9.87 6.86 -0.93
CA ASN A 74 -10.66 7.90 -0.26
C ASN A 74 -9.91 9.23 -0.09
N VAL A 75 -8.68 9.36 -0.62
CA VAL A 75 -7.97 10.64 -0.53
C VAL A 75 -8.73 11.68 -1.35
N PRO A 76 -9.14 12.82 -0.75
CA PRO A 76 -9.65 13.95 -1.52
C PRO A 76 -8.63 14.34 -2.58
N GLN A 77 -9.08 14.75 -3.78
CA GLN A 77 -8.19 15.16 -4.88
C GLN A 77 -7.33 16.41 -4.59
N ASP A 78 -7.30 16.88 -3.34
CA ASP A 78 -6.48 17.98 -2.88
C ASP A 78 -5.04 17.53 -2.60
N PRO A 79 -4.03 18.04 -3.33
CA PRO A 79 -2.63 17.67 -3.19
C PRO A 79 -2.04 17.91 -1.79
N LEU A 80 -2.57 18.88 -1.03
CA LEU A 80 -2.05 19.20 0.31
C LEU A 80 -2.54 18.19 1.36
N LEU A 81 -3.74 17.63 1.20
CA LEU A 81 -4.26 16.59 2.09
C LEU A 81 -3.57 15.24 1.86
N GLN A 82 -3.11 14.96 0.63
CA GLN A 82 -2.25 13.80 0.33
C GLN A 82 -0.96 13.79 1.16
N LEU A 83 -0.29 14.93 1.29
CA LEU A 83 0.95 15.07 2.06
C LEU A 83 0.73 14.86 3.56
N LEU A 84 -0.36 15.38 4.12
CA LEU A 84 -0.68 15.23 5.54
C LEU A 84 -1.04 13.79 5.92
N HIS A 85 -1.69 13.03 5.04
CA HIS A 85 -2.03 11.62 5.29
C HIS A 85 -0.82 10.68 5.29
N LEU A 86 0.28 11.08 4.65
CA LEU A 86 1.56 10.35 4.67
C LEU A 86 2.37 10.57 5.96
N LEU A 87 1.99 11.55 6.78
CA LEU A 87 2.70 11.93 8.01
C LEU A 87 2.10 11.35 9.29
N ILE A 88 1.00 10.59 9.21
CA ILE A 88 0.38 9.97 10.39
C ILE A 88 1.15 8.69 10.75
N PRO A 89 1.77 8.61 11.93
CA PRO A 89 2.77 7.61 12.25
C PRO A 89 2.16 6.22 12.46
N PHE A 90 2.89 5.18 12.05
CA PHE A 90 2.65 3.77 12.35
C PHE A 90 3.18 3.42 13.74
#